data_AF-A0A2N9BJ28-F1
#
_entry.id   AF-A0A2N9BJ28-F1
#
_cell.length_a   1.000
_cell.length_b   1.000
_cell.length_c   1.000
_cell.angle_alpha   90.00
_cell.angle_beta   90.00
_cell.angle_gamma   90.00
#
_symmetry.space_group_name_H-M   'P 1'
#
loop_
_entity.id
_entity.type
_entity.pdbx_description
1 polymer ?
#
loop_
_entity_poly.entity_id
_entity_poly.type
_entity_poly.pdbx_seq_one_letter_code
_entity_poly.pdbx_strand_id
1 'polypeptide(L)'
;MTATRLLLPARALQQPEWASLDELKDVLLSLEAKPPLVDATACADLTAELGRAARGEAFVLQAGECAERFADANPETVLAKADQLHRLADEFTDTSGLPTVRMGRIAGQYAKPRSNPTETLSDGTVLPVYRGDAVNAPEPTLAARTALPSRLLLAYRNAGNTLSTLLERDLGLAGRTAPQRTYAGHEALLLEYEQALVRPDADGGRYGSSGHFLWIGDRTRQPDHQHVQFAASVSNPVGVKIGPRASAEEVGTLVRMLGDRRRPGRLSLIVRMGRENIVPHLTSVLRALGDEAAGVAWICDPMHGNTRTNGAGQKSRAVDDVMAEIEGFVSALRAHGLRPAGLMLETAHRPVTECVDTAAELASPTPLPHYESACDPRLSPRQARQVVARTAALL
;
A
#
# COMPACT_ATOMS: atom_id res chain seq x y z
N MET A 1 45.77 -9.44 -0.69
CA MET A 1 44.94 -10.00 -1.78
C MET A 1 43.55 -10.30 -1.22
N THR A 2 42.72 -9.28 -1.10
CA THR A 2 41.33 -9.40 -0.68
C THR A 2 40.48 -9.51 -1.93
N ALA A 3 39.91 -10.69 -2.15
CA ALA A 3 39.03 -10.95 -3.27
C ALA A 3 37.77 -10.07 -3.15
N THR A 4 37.73 -9.00 -3.94
CA THR A 4 36.50 -8.27 -4.26
C THR A 4 35.60 -9.25 -5.00
N ARG A 5 34.74 -9.97 -4.27
CA ARG A 5 33.55 -10.55 -4.89
C ARG A 5 32.78 -9.38 -5.46
N LEU A 6 32.82 -9.22 -6.79
CA LEU A 6 31.85 -8.43 -7.53
C LEU A 6 30.48 -9.01 -7.18
N LEU A 7 29.83 -8.46 -6.16
CA LEU A 7 28.41 -8.66 -5.94
C LEU A 7 27.74 -8.08 -7.18
N LEU A 8 27.17 -8.95 -8.01
CA LEU A 8 26.24 -8.52 -9.04
C LEU A 8 25.23 -7.58 -8.36
N PRO A 9 24.87 -6.44 -8.99
CA PRO A 9 23.86 -5.58 -8.42
C PRO A 9 22.60 -6.42 -8.15
N ALA A 10 22.06 -6.30 -6.94
CA ALA A 10 20.88 -7.06 -6.55
C ALA A 10 19.77 -6.90 -7.60
N ARG A 11 18.97 -7.94 -7.79
CA ARG A 11 17.90 -7.91 -8.81
C ARG A 11 16.76 -7.00 -8.33
N ALA A 12 16.14 -6.27 -9.25
CA ALA A 12 14.88 -5.57 -9.04
C ALA A 12 13.79 -6.21 -9.89
N LEU A 13 12.71 -6.69 -9.27
CA LEU A 13 11.57 -7.25 -10.01
C LEU A 13 10.57 -6.15 -10.36
N GLN A 14 9.71 -6.41 -11.35
CA GLN A 14 8.58 -5.56 -11.72
C GLN A 14 8.94 -4.15 -12.22
N GLN A 15 10.21 -3.89 -12.52
CA GLN A 15 10.62 -2.63 -13.15
C GLN A 15 10.13 -2.57 -14.61
N PRO A 16 9.75 -1.40 -15.11
CA PRO A 16 9.31 -1.23 -16.49
C PRO A 16 10.50 -1.26 -17.46
N GLU A 17 10.22 -1.66 -18.70
CA GLU A 17 11.16 -1.49 -19.82
C GLU A 17 10.93 -0.09 -20.41
N TRP A 18 11.71 0.88 -19.95
CA TRP A 18 11.60 2.28 -20.36
C TRP A 18 11.89 2.47 -21.85
N ALA A 19 11.11 3.32 -22.52
CA ALA A 19 11.27 3.60 -23.94
C ALA A 19 12.59 4.30 -24.31
N SER A 20 13.20 5.02 -23.37
CA SER A 20 14.47 5.72 -23.55
C SER A 20 15.25 5.79 -22.23
N LEU A 21 16.47 5.26 -22.21
CA LEU A 21 17.35 5.34 -21.03
C LEU A 21 17.99 6.72 -20.88
N ASP A 22 18.20 7.44 -21.98
CA ASP A 22 18.71 8.82 -21.95
C ASP A 22 17.65 9.76 -21.34
N GLU A 23 16.39 9.63 -21.77
CA GLU A 23 15.28 10.40 -21.16
C GLU A 23 15.12 10.05 -19.69
N LEU A 24 15.23 8.76 -19.33
CA LEU A 24 15.19 8.33 -17.94
C LEU A 24 16.27 9.03 -17.11
N LYS A 25 17.51 9.05 -17.58
CA LYS A 25 18.61 9.73 -16.88
C LYS A 25 18.30 11.20 -16.62
N ASP A 26 17.81 11.93 -17.63
CA ASP A 26 17.46 13.35 -17.50
C ASP A 26 16.29 13.57 -16.52
N VAL A 27 15.29 12.69 -16.57
CA VAL A 27 14.16 12.70 -15.63
C VAL A 27 14.62 12.47 -14.19
N LEU A 28 15.50 11.51 -13.95
CA LEU A 28 16.00 11.20 -12.60
C LEU A 28 16.82 12.36 -12.03
N LEU A 29 17.71 12.96 -12.83
CA LEU A 29 18.44 14.18 -12.44
C LEU A 29 17.49 15.33 -12.09
N SER A 30 16.39 15.48 -12.83
CA SER A 30 15.37 16.48 -12.51
C SER A 30 14.65 16.19 -11.20
N LEU A 31 14.34 14.92 -10.89
CA LEU A 31 13.69 14.51 -9.63
C LEU A 31 14.61 14.68 -8.42
N GLU A 32 15.91 14.39 -8.57
CA GLU A 32 16.91 14.59 -7.52
C GLU A 32 17.03 16.06 -7.10
N ALA A 33 16.91 16.99 -8.06
CA ALA A 33 16.98 18.43 -7.80
C ALA A 33 15.67 19.03 -7.25
N LYS A 34 14.57 18.28 -7.21
CA LYS A 34 13.28 18.78 -6.71
C LYS A 34 13.19 18.75 -5.19
N PRO A 35 12.36 19.64 -4.58
CA PRO A 35 12.06 19.58 -3.15
C PRO A 35 11.56 18.19 -2.71
N PRO A 36 11.75 17.81 -1.44
CA PRO A 36 11.06 16.65 -0.87
C PRO A 36 9.54 16.80 -0.98
N LEU A 37 8.81 15.68 -1.18
CA LEU A 37 7.34 15.70 -1.15
C LEU A 37 6.80 15.66 0.29
N VAL A 38 7.40 14.83 1.15
CA VAL A 38 7.14 14.80 2.60
C VAL A 38 8.42 15.10 3.38
N ASP A 39 8.30 15.50 4.65
CA ASP A 39 9.45 15.76 5.50
C ASP A 39 9.82 14.56 6.41
N ALA A 40 11.08 14.52 6.84
CA ALA A 40 11.61 13.44 7.69
C ALA A 40 10.94 13.38 9.07
N THR A 41 10.58 14.54 9.64
CA THR A 41 9.94 14.62 10.95
C THR A 41 8.56 13.97 10.93
N ALA A 42 7.75 14.23 9.90
CA ALA A 42 6.46 13.58 9.72
C ALA A 42 6.58 12.06 9.52
N CYS A 43 7.68 11.56 8.92
CA CYS A 43 7.98 10.13 8.85
C CYS A 43 8.31 9.55 10.24
N ALA A 44 9.07 10.28 11.05
CA ALA A 44 9.39 9.89 12.43
C ALA A 44 8.13 9.90 13.32
N ASP A 45 7.26 10.90 13.19
CA ASP A 45 5.96 10.96 13.87
C ASP A 45 5.11 9.73 13.53
N LEU A 46 5.05 9.37 12.25
CA LEU A 46 4.33 8.17 11.83
C LEU A 46 4.95 6.89 12.40
N THR A 47 6.28 6.82 12.51
CA THR A 47 6.97 5.70 13.15
C THR A 47 6.57 5.58 14.63
N ALA A 48 6.41 6.71 15.33
CA ALA A 48 5.95 6.72 16.71
C ALA A 48 4.49 6.25 16.84
N GLU A 49 3.61 6.74 15.96
CA GLU A 49 2.20 6.34 15.90
C GLU A 49 2.01 4.85 15.57
N LEU A 50 2.76 4.32 14.60
CA LEU A 50 2.80 2.87 14.32
C LEU A 50 3.33 2.07 15.52
N GLY A 51 4.26 2.63 16.28
CA GLY A 51 4.77 2.02 17.51
C GLY A 51 3.70 1.94 18.60
N ARG A 52 2.88 2.98 18.75
CA ARG A 52 1.70 2.97 19.64
C ARG A 52 0.70 1.91 19.19
N ALA A 53 0.44 1.82 17.88
CA ALA A 53 -0.44 0.82 17.31
C ALA A 53 0.07 -0.62 17.53
N ALA A 54 1.37 -0.86 17.37
CA ALA A 54 2.00 -2.16 17.66
C ALA A 54 1.81 -2.60 19.13
N ARG A 55 1.70 -1.65 20.06
CA ARG A 55 1.41 -1.91 21.50
C ARG A 55 -0.09 -1.98 21.82
N GLY A 56 -0.97 -1.77 20.84
CA GLY A 56 -2.42 -1.72 21.05
C GLY A 56 -2.93 -0.43 21.70
N GLU A 57 -2.16 0.66 21.65
CA GLU A 57 -2.51 1.98 22.19
C GLU A 57 -3.17 2.90 21.14
N ALA A 58 -3.19 2.47 19.88
CA ALA A 58 -3.77 3.14 18.73
C ALA A 58 -4.11 2.08 17.66
N PHE A 59 -4.79 2.50 16.59
CA PHE A 59 -5.06 1.63 15.44
C PHE A 59 -4.77 2.36 14.15
N VAL A 60 -4.09 1.71 13.20
CA VAL A 60 -3.82 2.30 11.88
C VAL A 60 -4.91 1.90 10.91
N LEU A 61 -5.64 2.89 10.40
CA LEU A 61 -6.52 2.68 9.25
C LEU A 61 -5.82 3.23 8.02
N GLN A 62 -5.37 2.32 7.17
CA GLN A 62 -4.86 2.63 5.85
C GLN A 62 -5.93 2.35 4.79
N ALA A 63 -6.39 3.36 4.05
CA ALA A 63 -7.42 3.17 3.03
C ALA A 63 -7.21 4.08 1.82
N GLY A 64 -7.74 3.67 0.68
CA GLY A 64 -7.74 4.48 -0.54
C GLY A 64 -7.82 3.61 -1.78
N GLU A 65 -7.51 4.23 -2.91
CA GLU A 65 -7.61 3.59 -4.21
C GLU A 65 -6.67 2.37 -4.34
N CYS A 66 -7.02 1.46 -5.24
CA CYS A 66 -6.09 0.43 -5.65
C CYS A 66 -4.91 1.11 -6.35
N ALA A 67 -5.14 1.73 -7.51
CA ALA A 67 -4.16 2.51 -8.25
C ALA A 67 -4.69 3.94 -8.42
N GLU A 68 -3.89 4.94 -8.06
CA GLU A 68 -4.23 6.32 -8.33
C GLU A 68 -4.14 6.62 -9.84
N ARG A 69 -5.00 7.53 -10.28
CA ARG A 69 -4.99 8.10 -11.62
C ARG A 69 -4.49 9.54 -11.54
N PHE A 70 -3.71 10.01 -12.50
CA PHE A 70 -3.29 11.42 -12.54
C PHE A 70 -4.49 12.37 -12.63
N ALA A 71 -5.57 11.96 -13.30
CA ALA A 71 -6.81 12.73 -13.40
C ALA A 71 -7.48 12.98 -12.04
N ASP A 72 -7.23 12.12 -11.05
CA ASP A 72 -7.83 12.20 -9.72
C ASP A 72 -7.03 13.09 -8.76
N ALA A 73 -5.88 13.62 -9.18
CA ALA A 73 -5.02 14.48 -8.35
C ALA A 73 -5.50 15.94 -8.31
N ASN A 74 -6.81 16.14 -8.40
CA ASN A 74 -7.48 17.44 -8.29
C ASN A 74 -8.05 17.63 -6.87
N PRO A 75 -8.18 18.89 -6.38
CA PRO A 75 -8.57 19.13 -4.99
C PRO A 75 -9.89 18.48 -4.56
N GLU A 76 -10.92 18.53 -5.42
CA GLU A 76 -12.24 17.95 -5.12
C GLU A 76 -12.13 16.44 -4.84
N THR A 77 -11.46 15.71 -5.73
CA THR A 77 -11.32 14.25 -5.61
C THR A 77 -10.42 13.88 -4.43
N VAL A 78 -9.34 14.63 -4.21
CA VAL A 78 -8.42 14.42 -3.08
C VAL A 78 -9.16 14.63 -1.74
N LEU A 79 -9.94 15.70 -1.61
CA LEU A 79 -10.74 15.96 -0.42
C LEU A 79 -11.80 14.89 -0.20
N ALA A 80 -12.46 14.41 -1.26
CA ALA A 80 -13.44 13.33 -1.14
C ALA A 80 -12.81 12.01 -0.64
N LYS A 81 -11.61 11.67 -1.15
CA LYS A 81 -10.83 10.51 -0.68
C LYS A 81 -10.42 10.67 0.80
N ALA A 82 -9.91 11.84 1.17
CA ALA A 82 -9.54 12.14 2.55
C ALA A 82 -10.76 12.07 3.49
N ASP A 83 -11.89 12.67 3.11
CA ASP A 83 -13.10 12.64 3.92
C ASP A 83 -13.65 11.23 4.12
N GLN A 84 -13.56 10.37 3.10
CA GLN A 84 -13.92 8.97 3.26
C GLN A 84 -13.01 8.26 4.27
N LEU A 85 -11.69 8.43 4.18
CA LEU A 85 -10.75 7.87 5.15
C LEU A 85 -11.02 8.36 6.57
N HIS A 86 -11.23 9.67 6.74
CA HIS A 86 -11.47 10.28 8.05
C HIS A 86 -12.78 9.82 8.67
N ARG A 87 -13.89 9.77 7.91
CA ARG A 87 -15.16 9.22 8.41
C ARG A 87 -15.03 7.78 8.92
N LEU A 88 -14.31 6.93 8.18
CA LEU A 88 -14.07 5.55 8.62
C LEU A 88 -13.23 5.51 9.90
N ALA A 89 -12.19 6.34 9.99
CA ALA A 89 -11.33 6.42 11.17
C ALA A 89 -12.07 6.97 12.40
N ASP A 90 -12.95 7.95 12.22
CA ASP A 90 -13.78 8.51 13.28
C ASP A 90 -14.75 7.44 13.81
N GLU A 91 -15.48 6.76 12.91
CA GLU A 91 -16.41 5.69 13.29
C GLU A 91 -15.71 4.51 14.00
N PHE A 92 -14.51 4.14 13.55
CA PHE A 92 -13.68 3.17 14.25
C PHE A 92 -13.31 3.64 15.66
N THR A 93 -12.88 4.90 15.80
CA THR A 93 -12.48 5.49 17.08
C THR A 93 -13.67 5.53 18.03
N ASP A 94 -14.84 5.96 17.56
CA ASP A 94 -16.07 6.04 18.36
C ASP A 94 -16.53 4.66 18.86
N THR A 95 -16.35 3.63 18.04
CA THR A 95 -16.79 2.25 18.38
C THR A 95 -15.79 1.52 19.26
N SER A 96 -14.50 1.64 19.00
CA SER A 96 -13.44 0.89 19.71
C SER A 96 -12.84 1.62 20.91
N GLY A 97 -12.99 2.95 20.97
CA GLY A 97 -12.29 3.81 21.92
C GLY A 97 -10.79 3.99 21.66
N LEU A 98 -10.24 3.38 20.60
CA LEU A 98 -8.83 3.51 20.25
C LEU A 98 -8.58 4.70 19.30
N PRO A 99 -7.58 5.56 19.58
CA PRO A 99 -7.17 6.59 18.64
C PRO A 99 -6.75 5.99 17.29
N THR A 100 -7.30 6.53 16.19
CA THR A 100 -6.98 6.03 14.84
C THR A 100 -5.93 6.88 14.15
N VAL A 101 -4.89 6.25 13.61
CA VAL A 101 -3.90 6.84 12.70
C VAL A 101 -4.46 6.76 11.28
N ARG A 102 -4.54 7.91 10.60
CA ARG A 102 -5.17 8.05 9.28
C ARG A 102 -4.11 8.00 8.18
N MET A 103 -4.08 6.90 7.43
CA MET A 103 -3.12 6.71 6.35
C MET A 103 -3.83 6.52 5.01
N GLY A 104 -3.55 7.38 4.04
CA GLY A 104 -4.05 7.25 2.69
C GLY A 104 -3.16 6.34 1.83
N ARG A 105 -3.79 5.53 0.97
CA ARG A 105 -3.15 5.01 -0.26
C ARG A 105 -3.22 6.12 -1.32
N ILE A 106 -2.43 7.17 -1.11
CA ILE A 106 -2.62 8.46 -1.78
C ILE A 106 -1.29 9.18 -2.00
N ALA A 107 -1.24 10.06 -2.99
CA ALA A 107 -0.09 10.90 -3.34
C ALA A 107 1.17 10.12 -3.76
N GLY A 108 1.02 8.95 -4.39
CA GLY A 108 2.18 8.18 -4.84
C GLY A 108 1.85 6.78 -5.38
N GLN A 109 0.61 6.31 -5.23
CA GLN A 109 0.17 4.97 -5.60
C GLN A 109 -0.11 4.83 -7.11
N TYR A 110 0.80 5.34 -7.93
CA TYR A 110 0.72 5.41 -9.40
C TYR A 110 1.39 4.24 -10.13
N ALA A 111 1.88 3.22 -9.40
CA ALA A 111 2.53 2.05 -9.98
C ALA A 111 1.90 0.75 -9.47
N LYS A 112 1.89 -0.28 -10.31
CA LYS A 112 1.30 -1.59 -10.02
C LYS A 112 2.14 -2.76 -10.55
N PRO A 113 2.42 -3.77 -9.70
CA PRO A 113 3.05 -4.99 -10.17
C PRO A 113 2.01 -5.83 -10.95
N ARG A 114 2.45 -6.55 -11.98
CA ARG A 114 1.57 -7.36 -12.84
C ARG A 114 2.07 -8.80 -12.91
N SER A 115 1.12 -9.74 -12.91
CA SER A 115 1.43 -11.17 -13.03
C SER A 115 2.00 -11.51 -14.42
N ASN A 116 1.48 -10.86 -15.47
CA ASN A 116 1.95 -11.00 -16.84
C ASN A 116 2.45 -9.64 -17.35
N PRO A 117 3.53 -9.60 -18.15
CA PRO A 117 4.08 -8.36 -18.71
C PRO A 117 3.24 -7.79 -19.87
N THR A 118 2.40 -8.61 -20.47
CA THR A 118 1.52 -8.26 -21.60
C THR A 118 0.08 -8.67 -21.31
N GLU A 119 -0.84 -8.11 -22.09
CA GLU A 119 -2.23 -8.56 -22.17
C GLU A 119 -2.68 -8.68 -23.63
N THR A 120 -3.66 -9.54 -23.87
CA THR A 120 -4.25 -9.78 -25.18
C THR A 120 -5.67 -9.21 -25.19
N LEU A 121 -5.94 -8.30 -26.12
CA LEU A 121 -7.27 -7.71 -26.31
C LEU A 121 -8.22 -8.71 -26.97
N SER A 122 -9.52 -8.38 -27.00
CA SER A 122 -10.56 -9.23 -27.61
C SER A 122 -10.36 -9.47 -29.12
N ASP A 123 -9.65 -8.57 -29.80
CA ASP A 123 -9.31 -8.69 -31.23
C ASP A 123 -8.00 -9.49 -31.47
N GLY A 124 -7.35 -9.99 -30.41
CA GLY A 124 -6.09 -10.73 -30.49
C GLY A 124 -4.82 -9.85 -30.41
N THR A 125 -4.96 -8.53 -30.37
CA THR A 125 -3.81 -7.61 -30.24
C THR A 125 -3.10 -7.82 -28.91
N VAL A 126 -1.77 -8.00 -28.93
CA VAL A 126 -0.94 -8.13 -27.72
C VAL A 126 -0.29 -6.78 -27.41
N LEU A 127 -0.53 -6.27 -26.19
CA LEU A 127 0.02 -5.00 -25.72
C LEU A 127 0.80 -5.18 -24.42
N PRO A 128 1.78 -4.29 -24.12
CA PRO A 128 2.29 -4.15 -22.77
C PRO A 128 1.16 -3.89 -21.79
N VAL A 129 1.25 -4.55 -20.65
CA VAL A 129 0.24 -4.44 -19.63
C VAL A 129 0.25 -3.04 -18.98
N TYR A 130 -0.92 -2.52 -18.59
CA TYR A 130 -0.98 -1.28 -17.82
C TYR A 130 -0.32 -1.48 -16.43
N ARG A 131 0.67 -0.66 -16.11
CA ARG A 131 1.49 -0.76 -14.88
C ARG A 131 1.29 0.41 -13.93
N GLY A 132 0.26 1.23 -14.14
CA GLY A 132 0.03 2.45 -13.37
C GLY A 132 0.46 3.70 -14.13
N ASP A 133 -0.17 4.84 -13.82
CA ASP A 133 0.03 6.10 -14.54
C ASP A 133 1.47 6.62 -14.50
N ALA A 134 2.28 6.22 -13.51
CA ALA A 134 3.71 6.55 -13.47
C ALA A 134 4.54 5.80 -14.52
N VAL A 135 4.00 4.76 -15.14
CA VAL A 135 4.68 3.94 -16.16
C VAL A 135 4.07 4.18 -17.54
N ASN A 136 2.77 3.91 -17.68
CA ASN A 136 2.05 3.99 -18.95
C ASN A 136 0.57 4.34 -18.71
N ALA A 137 -0.24 4.43 -19.75
CA ALA A 137 -1.65 4.82 -19.68
C ALA A 137 -2.58 3.61 -19.89
N PRO A 138 -3.83 3.63 -19.42
CA PRO A 138 -4.72 2.46 -19.45
C PRO A 138 -5.32 2.22 -20.83
N GLU A 139 -5.35 3.23 -21.70
CA GLU A 139 -5.94 3.13 -23.03
C GLU A 139 -5.32 1.96 -23.80
N PRO A 140 -6.12 1.13 -24.49
CA PRO A 140 -5.65 -0.10 -25.12
C PRO A 140 -4.99 0.18 -26.48
N THR A 141 -3.95 1.01 -26.49
CA THR A 141 -3.14 1.31 -27.70
C THR A 141 -1.66 1.13 -27.40
N LEU A 142 -0.86 0.76 -28.40
CA LEU A 142 0.58 0.60 -28.21
C LEU A 142 1.23 1.88 -27.67
N ALA A 143 0.89 3.04 -28.23
CA ALA A 143 1.42 4.33 -27.79
C ALA A 143 1.08 4.64 -26.32
N ALA A 144 -0.15 4.34 -25.88
CA ALA A 144 -0.55 4.50 -24.49
C ALA A 144 0.17 3.50 -23.56
N ARG A 145 0.45 2.29 -24.04
CA ARG A 145 1.07 1.20 -23.25
C ARG A 145 2.59 1.23 -23.17
N THR A 146 3.25 2.01 -24.01
CA THR A 146 4.69 2.28 -23.92
C THR A 146 5.05 2.91 -22.57
N ALA A 147 6.09 2.38 -21.91
CA ALA A 147 6.57 2.93 -20.64
C ALA A 147 7.42 4.19 -20.88
N LEU A 148 6.93 5.35 -20.44
CA LEU A 148 7.54 6.65 -20.71
C LEU A 148 8.17 7.24 -19.44
N PRO A 149 9.50 7.46 -19.39
CA PRO A 149 10.17 8.00 -18.20
C PRO A 149 9.62 9.35 -17.73
N SER A 150 9.24 10.25 -18.65
CA SER A 150 8.61 11.54 -18.34
C SER A 150 7.39 11.44 -17.44
N ARG A 151 6.71 10.29 -17.37
CA ARG A 151 5.58 10.07 -16.45
C ARG A 151 6.00 10.04 -14.98
N LEU A 152 7.27 9.81 -14.66
CA LEU A 152 7.79 9.94 -13.29
C LEU A 152 7.75 11.40 -12.80
N LEU A 153 8.01 12.37 -13.69
CA LEU A 153 7.85 13.80 -13.38
C LEU A 153 6.38 14.16 -13.16
N LEU A 154 5.47 13.56 -13.95
CA LEU A 154 4.03 13.71 -13.75
C LEU A 154 3.59 13.09 -12.42
N ALA A 155 4.11 11.92 -12.05
CA ALA A 155 3.83 11.29 -10.76
C ALA A 155 4.26 12.20 -9.60
N TYR A 156 5.48 12.75 -9.65
CA TYR A 156 5.94 13.75 -8.67
C TYR A 156 5.00 14.97 -8.59
N ARG A 157 4.63 15.55 -9.74
CA ARG A 157 3.76 16.75 -9.77
C ARG A 157 2.40 16.47 -9.15
N ASN A 158 1.77 15.35 -9.53
CA ASN A 158 0.44 14.98 -9.04
C ASN A 158 0.47 14.57 -7.56
N ALA A 159 1.54 13.92 -7.09
CA ALA A 159 1.78 13.68 -5.67
C ALA A 159 1.88 14.99 -4.89
N GLY A 160 2.67 15.97 -5.38
CA GLY A 160 2.81 17.29 -4.78
C GLY A 160 1.47 18.03 -4.67
N ASN A 161 0.69 18.10 -5.76
CA ASN A 161 -0.65 18.70 -5.75
C ASN A 161 -1.56 18.06 -4.70
N THR A 162 -1.53 16.74 -4.62
CA THR A 162 -2.34 15.96 -3.66
C THR A 162 -1.95 16.27 -2.23
N LEU A 163 -0.64 16.28 -1.92
CA LEU A 163 -0.12 16.61 -0.59
C LEU A 163 -0.42 18.06 -0.20
N SER A 164 -0.36 19.01 -1.13
CA SER A 164 -0.75 20.40 -0.86
C SER A 164 -2.22 20.50 -0.47
N THR A 165 -3.13 19.82 -1.19
CA THR A 165 -4.56 19.78 -0.82
C THR A 165 -4.78 19.12 0.54
N LEU A 166 -4.08 18.01 0.84
CA LEU A 166 -4.17 17.36 2.15
C LEU A 166 -3.66 18.28 3.26
N LEU A 167 -2.56 18.99 3.04
CA LEU A 167 -2.03 19.94 4.00
C LEU A 167 -3.01 21.09 4.29
N GLU A 168 -3.62 21.67 3.25
CA GLU A 168 -4.63 22.72 3.42
C GLU A 168 -5.82 22.23 4.27
N ARG A 169 -6.31 21.01 3.97
CA ARG A 169 -7.36 20.35 4.74
C ARG A 169 -6.94 20.15 6.20
N ASP A 170 -5.75 19.61 6.41
CA ASP A 170 -5.24 19.22 7.73
C ASP A 170 -4.82 20.43 8.57
N LEU A 171 -4.72 21.62 7.98
CA LEU A 171 -4.57 22.90 8.70
C LEU A 171 -5.92 23.54 9.08
N GLY A 172 -7.04 22.89 8.77
CA GLY A 172 -8.37 23.45 9.02
C GLY A 172 -8.76 24.57 8.06
N LEU A 173 -8.01 24.75 6.96
CA LEU A 173 -8.40 25.68 5.91
C LEU A 173 -9.67 25.15 5.21
N ALA A 174 -10.37 26.03 4.48
CA ALA A 174 -11.64 25.72 3.83
C ALA A 174 -12.77 25.24 4.80
N GLY A 175 -12.77 25.70 6.05
CA GLY A 175 -13.91 25.56 6.97
C GLY A 175 -14.00 24.21 7.69
N ARG A 176 -12.89 23.48 7.84
CA ARG A 176 -12.83 22.18 8.52
C ARG A 176 -12.61 22.35 10.03
N THR A 177 -13.42 21.67 10.84
CA THR A 177 -13.28 21.61 12.30
C THR A 177 -12.47 20.37 12.69
N ALA A 178 -11.59 20.48 13.70
CA ALA A 178 -10.69 19.43 14.20
C ALA A 178 -9.63 18.90 13.18
N PRO A 179 -8.60 19.72 12.86
CA PRO A 179 -7.52 19.29 11.98
C PRO A 179 -6.81 18.04 12.51
N GLN A 180 -6.68 17.04 11.64
CA GLN A 180 -5.89 15.84 11.90
C GLN A 180 -5.14 15.46 10.65
N ARG A 181 -3.87 15.08 10.82
CA ARG A 181 -2.96 14.76 9.73
C ARG A 181 -3.40 13.51 8.97
N THR A 182 -3.28 13.57 7.66
CA THR A 182 -3.41 12.44 6.73
C THR A 182 -2.02 12.02 6.27
N TYR A 183 -1.56 10.84 6.65
CA TYR A 183 -0.29 10.30 6.17
C TYR A 183 -0.46 9.69 4.78
N ALA A 184 0.32 10.13 3.80
CA ALA A 184 0.43 9.49 2.49
C ALA A 184 1.33 8.24 2.51
N GLY A 185 0.90 7.15 1.90
CA GLY A 185 1.75 5.99 1.65
C GLY A 185 1.41 5.22 0.37
N HIS A 186 2.43 4.60 -0.21
CA HIS A 186 2.34 3.86 -1.48
C HIS A 186 3.33 2.68 -1.53
N GLU A 187 3.13 1.80 -2.51
CA GLU A 187 4.07 0.72 -2.82
C GLU A 187 5.33 1.32 -3.44
N ALA A 188 6.49 1.15 -2.78
CA ALA A 188 7.79 1.56 -3.30
C ALA A 188 8.23 0.61 -4.42
N LEU A 189 7.59 0.72 -5.59
CA LEU A 189 7.72 -0.22 -6.68
C LEU A 189 8.77 0.19 -7.72
N LEU A 190 8.70 1.44 -8.19
CA LEU A 190 9.57 1.98 -9.23
C LEU A 190 10.85 2.53 -8.58
N LEU A 191 11.89 1.70 -8.49
CA LEU A 191 13.03 2.02 -7.64
C LEU A 191 13.79 3.24 -8.11
N GLU A 192 13.80 3.55 -9.41
CA GLU A 192 14.43 4.75 -9.94
C GLU A 192 13.73 6.01 -9.41
N TYR A 193 12.40 6.00 -9.34
CA TYR A 193 11.61 7.09 -8.76
C TYR A 193 11.88 7.24 -7.26
N GLU A 194 11.86 6.13 -6.52
CA GLU A 194 12.05 6.14 -5.08
C GLU A 194 13.47 6.59 -4.69
N GLN A 195 14.50 6.12 -5.41
CA GLN A 195 15.90 6.48 -5.18
C GLN A 195 16.17 7.95 -5.50
N ALA A 196 15.63 8.47 -6.60
CA ALA A 196 15.75 9.89 -6.96
C ALA A 196 15.09 10.82 -5.94
N LEU A 197 14.14 10.31 -5.15
CA LEU A 197 13.44 11.04 -4.09
C LEU A 197 13.99 10.78 -2.67
N VAL A 198 15.14 10.13 -2.54
CA VAL A 198 15.83 10.02 -1.25
C VAL A 198 16.48 11.35 -0.86
N ARG A 199 16.34 11.75 0.40
CA ARG A 199 16.86 12.99 0.96
C ARG A 199 17.63 12.72 2.25
N PRO A 200 18.61 13.55 2.63
CA PRO A 200 19.23 13.45 3.95
C PRO A 200 18.20 13.80 5.04
N ASP A 201 18.26 13.11 6.18
CA ASP A 201 17.57 13.53 7.39
C ASP A 201 18.51 14.35 8.30
N ALA A 202 17.94 14.98 9.33
CA ALA A 202 18.68 15.85 10.24
C ALA A 202 19.68 15.09 11.13
N ASP A 203 19.51 13.77 11.30
CA ASP A 203 20.31 12.91 12.17
C ASP A 203 21.44 12.19 11.40
N GLY A 204 21.71 12.61 10.16
CA GLY A 204 22.75 12.04 9.29
C GLY A 204 22.35 10.75 8.58
N GLY A 205 21.08 10.33 8.70
CA GLY A 205 20.46 9.27 7.93
C GLY A 205 19.86 9.79 6.61
N ARG A 206 19.02 8.94 6.00
CA ARG A 206 18.36 9.23 4.72
C ARG A 206 16.92 8.76 4.81
N TYR A 207 16.00 9.46 4.16
CA TYR A 207 14.60 9.05 4.06
C TYR A 207 14.12 9.17 2.61
N GLY A 208 13.18 8.31 2.21
CA GLY A 208 12.45 8.43 0.95
C GLY A 208 11.38 9.50 1.09
N SER A 209 11.56 10.64 0.43
CA SER A 209 10.63 11.77 0.54
C SER A 209 9.36 11.62 -0.30
N SER A 210 9.21 10.51 -1.04
CA SER A 210 8.06 10.24 -1.91
C SER A 210 6.76 9.96 -1.16
N GLY A 211 6.83 9.55 0.12
CA GLY A 211 5.68 9.25 0.96
C GLY A 211 6.09 9.05 2.42
N HIS A 212 5.14 9.19 3.34
CA HIS A 212 5.43 9.01 4.78
C HIS A 212 5.66 7.53 5.11
N PHE A 213 4.87 6.65 4.49
CA PHE A 213 4.95 5.20 4.64
C PHE A 213 5.16 4.53 3.29
N LEU A 214 6.20 3.70 3.20
CA LEU A 214 6.55 2.99 1.97
C LEU A 214 6.42 1.49 2.21
N TRP A 215 5.71 0.75 1.34
CA TRP A 215 5.66 -0.71 1.47
C TRP A 215 6.23 -1.47 0.28
N ILE A 216 6.70 -2.68 0.57
CA ILE A 216 7.15 -3.67 -0.41
C ILE A 216 6.01 -4.65 -0.68
N GLY A 217 5.69 -4.84 -1.96
CA GLY A 217 4.65 -5.77 -2.40
C GLY A 217 5.04 -7.24 -2.24
N ASP A 218 4.04 -8.14 -2.27
CA ASP A 218 4.26 -9.59 -2.11
C ASP A 218 5.12 -10.19 -3.24
N ARG A 219 5.21 -9.50 -4.38
CA ARG A 219 5.99 -9.93 -5.56
C ARG A 219 7.43 -9.40 -5.56
N THR A 220 7.77 -8.45 -4.70
CA THR A 220 9.05 -7.72 -4.70
C THR A 220 9.80 -7.79 -3.37
N ARG A 221 9.35 -8.64 -2.44
CA ARG A 221 9.91 -8.76 -1.08
C ARG A 221 11.05 -9.75 -0.90
N GLN A 222 11.71 -10.17 -1.98
CA GLN A 222 12.83 -11.12 -1.87
C GLN A 222 13.96 -10.48 -1.03
N PRO A 223 14.44 -11.11 0.05
CA PRO A 223 15.42 -10.50 0.95
C PRO A 223 16.72 -10.04 0.29
N ASP A 224 17.14 -10.69 -0.79
CA ASP A 224 18.36 -10.40 -1.55
C ASP A 224 18.15 -9.44 -2.73
N HIS A 225 16.95 -8.87 -2.89
CA HIS A 225 16.60 -7.95 -3.98
C HIS A 225 16.61 -6.47 -3.55
N GLN A 226 16.66 -5.58 -4.55
CA GLN A 226 16.85 -4.14 -4.34
C GLN A 226 15.71 -3.47 -3.56
N HIS A 227 14.47 -3.96 -3.64
CA HIS A 227 13.35 -3.37 -2.90
C HIS A 227 13.55 -3.45 -1.38
N VAL A 228 14.04 -4.59 -0.89
CA VAL A 228 14.35 -4.78 0.54
C VAL A 228 15.58 -3.95 0.93
N GLN A 229 16.61 -3.89 0.07
CA GLN A 229 17.79 -3.06 0.31
C GLN A 229 17.45 -1.57 0.36
N PHE A 230 16.58 -1.10 -0.54
CA PHE A 230 16.07 0.27 -0.53
C PHE A 230 15.33 0.58 0.77
N ALA A 231 14.39 -0.28 1.17
CA ALA A 231 13.65 -0.11 2.42
C ALA A 231 14.57 -0.12 3.66
N ALA A 232 15.63 -0.94 3.65
CA ALA A 232 16.64 -0.94 4.71
C ALA A 232 17.49 0.36 4.74
N SER A 233 17.64 1.04 3.60
CA SER A 233 18.49 2.24 3.45
C SER A 233 17.81 3.56 3.85
N VAL A 234 16.48 3.57 3.98
CA VAL A 234 15.70 4.78 4.33
C VAL A 234 15.19 4.73 5.76
N SER A 235 14.97 5.87 6.42
CA SER A 235 14.52 5.98 7.81
C SER A 235 12.99 5.97 7.98
N ASN A 236 12.21 6.03 6.89
CA ASN A 236 10.75 5.91 6.90
C ASN A 236 10.27 4.66 7.66
N PRO A 237 9.07 4.66 8.26
CA PRO A 237 8.41 3.42 8.59
C PRO A 237 8.07 2.68 7.29
N VAL A 238 8.35 1.38 7.26
CA VAL A 238 8.20 0.53 6.08
C VAL A 238 7.23 -0.62 6.32
N GLY A 239 6.48 -0.98 5.28
CA GLY A 239 5.59 -2.13 5.27
C GLY A 239 6.11 -3.26 4.39
N VAL A 240 5.77 -4.51 4.73
CA VAL A 240 5.99 -5.66 3.84
C VAL A 240 4.72 -6.48 3.73
N LYS A 241 4.25 -6.71 2.52
CA LYS A 241 3.10 -7.58 2.25
C LYS A 241 3.46 -9.05 2.46
N ILE A 242 2.78 -9.75 3.35
CA ILE A 242 2.99 -11.17 3.65
C ILE A 242 1.80 -11.98 3.12
N GLY A 243 1.97 -12.61 1.95
CA GLY A 243 0.99 -13.52 1.36
C GLY A 243 1.07 -14.96 1.87
N PRO A 244 0.15 -15.85 1.42
CA PRO A 244 0.06 -17.23 1.91
C PRO A 244 1.26 -18.12 1.51
N ARG A 245 2.09 -17.65 0.57
CA ARG A 245 3.30 -18.33 0.11
C ARG A 245 4.59 -17.86 0.82
N ALA A 246 4.50 -16.89 1.73
CA ALA A 246 5.64 -16.45 2.51
C ALA A 246 6.10 -17.57 3.45
N SER A 247 7.38 -17.92 3.42
CA SER A 247 7.93 -18.86 4.41
C SER A 247 8.26 -18.13 5.71
N ALA A 248 8.19 -18.84 6.84
CA ALA A 248 8.56 -18.27 8.13
C ALA A 248 10.03 -17.79 8.17
N GLU A 249 10.93 -18.51 7.51
CA GLU A 249 12.34 -18.14 7.40
C GLU A 249 12.55 -16.82 6.64
N GLU A 250 11.83 -16.66 5.52
CA GLU A 250 11.85 -15.43 4.74
C GLU A 250 11.32 -14.25 5.57
N VAL A 251 10.18 -14.43 6.26
CA VAL A 251 9.61 -13.40 7.13
C VAL A 251 10.58 -13.03 8.26
N GLY A 252 11.19 -14.00 8.93
CA GLY A 252 12.18 -13.74 9.98
C GLY A 252 13.41 -12.98 9.45
N THR A 253 13.85 -13.28 8.24
CA THR A 253 14.95 -12.54 7.59
C THR A 253 14.55 -11.08 7.34
N LEU A 254 13.34 -10.84 6.84
CA LEU A 254 12.82 -9.48 6.62
C LEU A 254 12.67 -8.70 7.93
N VAL A 255 12.21 -9.35 9.00
CA VAL A 255 12.12 -8.74 10.34
C VAL A 255 13.49 -8.28 10.83
N ARG A 256 14.52 -9.11 10.68
CA ARG A 256 15.89 -8.76 11.08
C ARG A 256 16.52 -7.66 10.21
N MET A 257 16.19 -7.61 8.93
CA MET A 257 16.74 -6.61 8.01
C MET A 257 16.07 -5.24 8.13
N LEU A 258 14.76 -5.20 8.39
CA LEU A 258 13.96 -3.97 8.29
C LEU A 258 13.44 -3.47 9.64
N GLY A 259 13.33 -4.34 10.64
CA GLY A 259 12.83 -4.03 11.96
C GLY A 259 13.85 -3.29 12.83
N ASP A 260 13.35 -2.59 13.85
CA ASP A 260 14.17 -1.96 14.88
C ASP A 260 13.43 -2.09 16.22
N ARG A 261 13.98 -2.90 17.14
CA ARG A 261 13.35 -3.15 18.44
C ARG A 261 13.21 -1.88 19.29
N ARG A 262 14.03 -0.85 19.05
CA ARG A 262 13.91 0.45 19.74
C ARG A 262 12.83 1.34 19.13
N ARG A 263 12.39 1.03 17.92
CA ARG A 263 11.33 1.73 17.19
C ARG A 263 10.33 0.70 16.65
N PRO A 264 9.43 0.12 17.49
CA PRO A 264 8.49 -0.93 17.06
C PRO A 264 7.59 -0.56 15.88
N GLY A 265 7.36 0.73 15.62
CA GLY A 265 6.62 1.20 14.44
C GLY A 265 7.45 1.29 13.15
N ARG A 266 8.73 0.92 13.19
CA ARG A 266 9.62 0.92 12.03
C ARG A 266 9.17 -0.05 10.95
N LEU A 267 8.76 -1.26 11.33
CA LEU A 267 8.35 -2.31 10.42
C LEU A 267 6.90 -2.71 10.66
N SER A 268 6.10 -2.67 9.60
CA SER A 268 4.77 -3.26 9.58
C SER A 268 4.75 -4.52 8.71
N LEU A 269 4.21 -5.62 9.24
CA LEU A 269 3.90 -6.80 8.45
C LEU A 269 2.43 -6.76 8.03
N ILE A 270 2.19 -6.60 6.72
CA ILE A 270 0.87 -6.41 6.12
C ILE A 270 0.38 -7.76 5.60
N VAL A 271 -0.40 -8.46 6.40
CA VAL A 271 -0.81 -9.86 6.18
C VAL A 271 -1.99 -9.93 5.21
N ARG A 272 -1.83 -10.69 4.12
CA ARG A 272 -2.84 -10.88 3.05
C ARG A 272 -2.93 -12.33 2.61
N MET A 273 -3.34 -13.22 3.49
CA MET A 273 -3.30 -14.67 3.27
C MET A 273 -4.56 -15.21 2.58
N GLY A 274 -5.68 -14.49 2.66
CA GLY A 274 -7.00 -14.98 2.27
C GLY A 274 -7.65 -15.77 3.40
N ARG A 275 -8.98 -15.77 3.44
CA ARG A 275 -9.77 -16.38 4.53
C ARG A 275 -9.46 -17.87 4.79
N GLU A 276 -9.10 -18.61 3.75
CA GLU A 276 -8.84 -20.06 3.84
C GLU A 276 -7.47 -20.35 4.49
N ASN A 277 -6.53 -19.40 4.37
CA ASN A 277 -5.13 -19.62 4.73
C ASN A 277 -4.73 -18.85 6.00
N ILE A 278 -5.47 -17.81 6.38
CA ILE A 278 -5.03 -16.84 7.39
C ILE A 278 -4.62 -17.48 8.72
N VAL A 279 -5.47 -18.33 9.31
CA VAL A 279 -5.20 -18.92 10.64
C VAL A 279 -3.98 -19.86 10.62
N PRO A 280 -3.93 -20.91 9.76
CA PRO A 280 -2.80 -21.85 9.79
C PRO A 280 -1.48 -21.19 9.41
N HIS A 281 -1.46 -20.36 8.36
CA HIS A 281 -0.22 -19.77 7.86
C HIS A 281 0.31 -18.67 8.79
N LEU A 282 -0.55 -17.77 9.29
CA LEU A 282 -0.11 -16.74 10.24
C LEU A 282 0.36 -17.37 11.54
N THR A 283 -0.32 -18.40 12.06
CA THR A 283 0.13 -19.14 13.25
C THR A 283 1.53 -19.73 13.06
N SER A 284 1.82 -20.30 11.88
CA SER A 284 3.15 -20.83 11.58
C SER A 284 4.23 -19.74 11.58
N VAL A 285 3.93 -18.57 11.02
CA VAL A 285 4.85 -17.42 11.02
C VAL A 285 5.08 -16.90 12.43
N LEU A 286 4.02 -16.71 13.22
CA LEU A 286 4.10 -16.20 14.60
C LEU A 286 4.93 -17.12 15.50
N ARG A 287 4.71 -18.44 15.41
CA ARG A 287 5.50 -19.43 16.16
C ARG A 287 6.99 -19.39 15.83
N ALA A 288 7.31 -19.22 14.55
CA ALA A 288 8.70 -19.18 14.10
C ALA A 288 9.41 -17.88 14.48
N LEU A 289 8.69 -16.75 14.52
CA LEU A 289 9.24 -15.47 14.95
C LEU A 289 9.44 -15.38 16.46
N GLY A 290 8.60 -16.04 17.27
CA GLY A 290 8.66 -15.96 18.73
C GLY A 290 8.63 -14.51 19.22
N ASP A 291 9.59 -14.14 20.07
CA ASP A 291 9.70 -12.79 20.65
C ASP A 291 10.03 -11.68 19.63
N GLU A 292 10.49 -12.03 18.43
CA GLU A 292 10.67 -11.06 17.34
C GLU A 292 9.33 -10.51 16.85
N ALA A 293 8.23 -11.28 17.00
CA ALA A 293 6.89 -10.88 16.56
C ALA A 293 6.33 -9.68 17.33
N ALA A 294 6.81 -9.41 18.54
CA ALA A 294 6.40 -8.23 19.32
C ALA A 294 7.08 -6.92 18.84
N GLY A 295 8.11 -7.02 17.99
CA GLY A 295 8.85 -5.88 17.47
C GLY A 295 8.29 -5.27 16.18
N VAL A 296 7.10 -5.71 15.73
CA VAL A 296 6.50 -5.28 14.45
C VAL A 296 5.04 -4.86 14.63
N ALA A 297 4.59 -3.93 13.79
CA ALA A 297 3.18 -3.58 13.68
C ALA A 297 2.46 -4.57 12.74
N TRP A 298 1.50 -5.33 13.27
CA TRP A 298 0.73 -6.29 12.47
C TRP A 298 -0.49 -5.62 11.84
N ILE A 299 -0.51 -5.52 10.51
CA ILE A 299 -1.61 -4.90 9.75
C ILE A 299 -2.30 -5.97 8.91
N CYS A 300 -3.63 -6.02 8.94
CA CYS A 300 -4.41 -6.92 8.08
C CYS A 300 -4.69 -6.25 6.73
N ASP A 301 -4.39 -6.92 5.63
CA ASP A 301 -4.88 -6.60 4.28
C ASP A 301 -5.81 -7.75 3.83
N PRO A 302 -7.11 -7.66 4.18
CA PRO A 302 -8.07 -8.71 3.88
C PRO A 302 -8.58 -8.65 2.43
N MET A 303 -8.02 -7.77 1.61
CA MET A 303 -8.54 -7.49 0.27
C MET A 303 -7.86 -8.36 -0.76
N HIS A 304 -6.53 -8.29 -0.81
CA HIS A 304 -5.77 -8.91 -1.89
C HIS A 304 -5.86 -10.44 -1.80
N GLY A 305 -5.86 -11.01 -0.60
CA GLY A 305 -5.98 -12.46 -0.35
C GLY A 305 -7.27 -13.11 -0.87
N ASN A 306 -8.35 -12.32 -0.98
CA ASN A 306 -9.70 -12.80 -1.28
C ASN A 306 -10.20 -12.39 -2.68
N THR A 307 -9.30 -12.03 -3.60
CA THR A 307 -9.68 -11.67 -4.97
C THR A 307 -9.94 -12.93 -5.80
N ARG A 308 -11.11 -13.01 -6.43
CA ARG A 308 -11.53 -14.12 -7.30
C ARG A 308 -12.11 -13.57 -8.60
N THR A 309 -12.15 -14.36 -9.66
CA THR A 309 -12.90 -14.03 -10.88
C THR A 309 -14.34 -14.47 -10.69
N ASN A 310 -15.30 -13.57 -10.92
CA ASN A 310 -16.73 -13.87 -10.84
C ASN A 310 -17.25 -14.60 -12.09
N GLY A 311 -18.51 -15.06 -12.08
CA GLY A 311 -19.13 -15.76 -13.21
C GLY A 311 -19.22 -14.95 -14.50
N ALA A 312 -19.10 -13.62 -14.42
CA ALA A 312 -19.06 -12.71 -15.56
C ALA A 312 -17.63 -12.43 -16.09
N GLY A 313 -16.59 -13.03 -15.48
CA GLY A 313 -15.19 -12.84 -15.88
C GLY A 313 -14.51 -11.60 -15.28
N GLN A 314 -15.18 -10.85 -14.41
CA GLN A 314 -14.60 -9.70 -13.70
C GLN A 314 -13.92 -10.16 -12.41
N LYS A 315 -12.80 -9.52 -12.03
CA LYS A 315 -12.27 -9.69 -10.67
C LYS A 315 -13.24 -9.09 -9.67
N SER A 316 -13.54 -9.79 -8.60
CA SER A 316 -14.35 -9.30 -7.49
C SER A 316 -13.85 -9.88 -6.16
N ARG A 317 -14.44 -9.42 -5.07
CA ARG A 317 -14.18 -9.88 -3.69
C ARG A 317 -15.53 -9.98 -2.99
N ALA A 318 -15.69 -10.98 -2.12
CA ALA A 318 -16.84 -11.08 -1.24
C ALA A 318 -16.54 -10.40 0.09
N VAL A 319 -17.42 -9.51 0.56
CA VAL A 319 -17.26 -8.82 1.85
C VAL A 319 -17.21 -9.83 3.00
N ASP A 320 -18.00 -10.91 2.96
CA ASP A 320 -17.92 -11.98 3.97
C ASP A 320 -16.53 -12.62 4.05
N ASP A 321 -15.86 -12.80 2.91
CA ASP A 321 -14.50 -13.37 2.89
C ASP A 321 -13.47 -12.38 3.45
N VAL A 322 -13.64 -11.09 3.16
CA VAL A 322 -12.85 -9.99 3.72
C VAL A 322 -12.98 -9.99 5.25
N MET A 323 -14.20 -10.09 5.78
CA MET A 323 -14.46 -10.15 7.22
C MET A 323 -13.86 -11.39 7.88
N ALA A 324 -14.03 -12.56 7.26
CA ALA A 324 -13.49 -13.82 7.77
C ALA A 324 -11.96 -13.79 7.88
N GLU A 325 -11.26 -13.13 6.94
CA GLU A 325 -9.82 -12.93 7.06
C GLU A 325 -9.43 -12.04 8.25
N ILE A 326 -10.17 -10.96 8.50
CA ILE A 326 -9.95 -10.09 9.67
C ILE A 326 -10.16 -10.88 10.96
N GLU A 327 -11.24 -11.63 11.08
CA GLU A 327 -11.54 -12.45 12.27
C GLU A 327 -10.43 -13.49 12.52
N GLY A 328 -9.97 -14.18 11.48
CA GLY A 328 -8.86 -15.13 11.57
C GLY A 328 -7.53 -14.47 11.95
N PHE A 329 -7.24 -13.28 11.42
CA PHE A 329 -6.07 -12.49 11.75
C PHE A 329 -6.06 -12.07 13.23
N VAL A 330 -7.17 -11.50 13.71
CA VAL A 330 -7.33 -11.09 15.12
C VAL A 330 -7.19 -12.29 16.05
N SER A 331 -7.84 -13.41 15.72
CA SER A 331 -7.77 -14.65 16.49
C SER A 331 -6.34 -15.18 16.61
N ALA A 332 -5.62 -15.27 15.49
CA ALA A 332 -4.25 -15.76 15.47
C ALA A 332 -3.28 -14.88 16.29
N LEU A 333 -3.39 -13.55 16.19
CA LEU A 333 -2.57 -12.64 17.00
C LEU A 333 -2.87 -12.75 18.50
N ARG A 334 -4.16 -12.75 18.88
CA ARG A 334 -4.57 -12.87 20.29
C ARG A 334 -4.09 -14.19 20.91
N ALA A 335 -4.12 -15.29 20.16
CA ALA A 335 -3.59 -16.58 20.61
C ALA A 335 -2.09 -16.56 20.91
N HIS A 336 -1.35 -15.58 20.39
CA HIS A 336 0.09 -15.37 20.66
C HIS A 336 0.35 -14.14 21.55
N GLY A 337 -0.67 -13.60 22.22
CA GLY A 337 -0.53 -12.44 23.11
C GLY A 337 -0.27 -11.11 22.38
N LEU A 338 -0.45 -11.07 21.06
CA LEU A 338 -0.23 -9.89 20.23
C LEU A 338 -1.54 -9.14 19.97
N ARG A 339 -1.42 -7.89 19.52
CA ARG A 339 -2.54 -7.02 19.17
C ARG A 339 -2.50 -6.67 17.67
N PRO A 340 -3.67 -6.63 17.00
CA PRO A 340 -3.82 -6.00 15.69
C PRO A 340 -3.39 -4.53 15.76
N ALA A 341 -2.44 -4.12 14.92
CA ALA A 341 -2.00 -2.73 14.84
C ALA A 341 -2.80 -1.93 13.80
N GLY A 342 -3.42 -2.59 12.82
CA GLY A 342 -4.18 -1.85 11.81
C GLY A 342 -4.84 -2.70 10.73
N LEU A 343 -5.48 -1.98 9.82
CA LEU A 343 -6.18 -2.49 8.65
C LEU A 343 -5.74 -1.70 7.40
N MET A 344 -5.48 -2.41 6.29
CA MET A 344 -5.21 -1.83 4.98
C MET A 344 -6.32 -2.23 4.00
N LEU A 345 -7.12 -1.26 3.57
CA LEU A 345 -8.25 -1.45 2.67
C LEU A 345 -8.04 -0.76 1.32
N GLU A 346 -8.62 -1.36 0.28
CA GLU A 346 -8.84 -0.70 -1.01
C GLU A 346 -10.30 -0.25 -1.06
N THR A 347 -10.52 1.06 -1.04
CA THR A 347 -11.84 1.68 -0.92
C THR A 347 -12.04 2.69 -2.04
N ALA A 348 -13.28 2.77 -2.53
CA ALA A 348 -13.72 3.86 -3.38
C ALA A 348 -14.26 5.00 -2.51
N HIS A 349 -14.10 6.24 -2.96
CA HIS A 349 -14.70 7.42 -2.35
C HIS A 349 -16.13 7.71 -2.86
N ARG A 350 -16.55 7.02 -3.94
CA ARG A 350 -17.89 7.08 -4.56
C ARG A 350 -18.57 5.71 -4.53
N PRO A 351 -19.91 5.62 -4.63
CA PRO A 351 -20.60 4.36 -4.78
C PRO A 351 -20.13 3.58 -6.02
N VAL A 352 -19.75 2.33 -5.83
CA VAL A 352 -19.31 1.38 -6.87
C VAL A 352 -19.87 -0.01 -6.56
N THR A 353 -19.87 -0.92 -7.54
CA THR A 353 -20.32 -2.31 -7.37
C THR A 353 -19.19 -3.29 -7.67
N GLU A 354 -17.96 -3.01 -7.23
CA GLU A 354 -16.79 -3.81 -7.58
C GLU A 354 -16.62 -5.06 -6.71
N CYS A 355 -17.06 -5.00 -5.45
CA CYS A 355 -17.15 -6.13 -4.52
C CYS A 355 -18.61 -6.54 -4.32
N VAL A 356 -18.84 -7.84 -4.15
CA VAL A 356 -20.15 -8.42 -3.79
C VAL A 356 -20.22 -8.64 -2.28
N ASP A 357 -21.42 -8.79 -1.72
CA ASP A 357 -21.55 -8.93 -0.27
C ASP A 357 -21.18 -10.36 0.16
N THR A 358 -21.73 -11.37 -0.50
CA THR A 358 -21.50 -12.78 -0.16
C THR A 358 -20.66 -13.53 -1.19
N ALA A 359 -20.01 -14.63 -0.78
CA ALA A 359 -19.24 -15.48 -1.70
C ALA A 359 -20.11 -16.16 -2.76
N ALA A 360 -21.40 -16.40 -2.47
CA ALA A 360 -22.34 -17.01 -3.41
C ALA A 360 -22.61 -16.09 -4.62
N GLU A 361 -22.64 -14.77 -4.42
CA GLU A 361 -22.85 -13.79 -5.48
C GLU A 361 -21.71 -13.76 -6.51
N LEU A 362 -20.50 -14.23 -6.15
CA LEU A 362 -19.39 -14.34 -7.10
C LEU A 362 -19.69 -15.31 -8.25
N ALA A 363 -20.60 -16.28 -8.06
CA ALA A 363 -20.98 -17.21 -9.12
C ALA A 363 -21.89 -16.57 -10.19
N SER A 364 -22.38 -15.34 -9.96
CA SER A 364 -23.27 -14.65 -10.90
C SER A 364 -22.61 -14.47 -12.27
N PRO A 365 -23.28 -14.84 -13.38
CA PRO A 365 -22.81 -14.57 -14.74
C PRO A 365 -23.08 -13.13 -15.17
N THR A 366 -23.82 -12.35 -14.38
CA THR A 366 -24.17 -10.96 -14.71
C THR A 366 -23.02 -10.03 -14.37
N PRO A 367 -22.53 -9.22 -15.33
CA PRO A 367 -21.51 -8.21 -15.06
C PRO A 367 -21.97 -7.18 -14.02
N LEU A 368 -21.05 -6.78 -13.17
CA LEU A 368 -21.25 -5.73 -12.17
C LEU A 368 -21.33 -4.36 -12.87
N PRO A 369 -22.43 -3.61 -12.71
CA PRO A 369 -22.77 -2.47 -13.57
C PRO A 369 -21.92 -1.20 -13.32
N HIS A 370 -21.41 -0.99 -12.10
CA HIS A 370 -20.60 0.17 -11.71
C HIS A 370 -19.18 -0.26 -11.32
N TYR A 371 -18.47 -0.85 -12.28
CA TYR A 371 -17.09 -1.29 -12.13
C TYR A 371 -16.14 -0.24 -12.72
N GLU A 372 -15.56 0.62 -11.88
CA GLU A 372 -14.74 1.76 -12.32
C GLU A 372 -13.23 1.52 -12.13
N SER A 373 -12.82 0.58 -11.27
CA SER A 373 -11.41 0.34 -10.97
C SER A 373 -10.63 -0.17 -12.19
N ALA A 374 -9.51 0.48 -12.46
CA ALA A 374 -8.57 0.07 -13.51
C ALA A 374 -7.66 -1.13 -13.10
N CYS A 375 -7.76 -1.60 -11.84
CA CYS A 375 -6.90 -2.66 -11.33
C CYS A 375 -7.71 -3.70 -10.55
N ASP A 376 -7.73 -3.61 -9.22
CA ASP A 376 -8.45 -4.57 -8.38
C ASP A 376 -9.75 -3.95 -7.80
N PRO A 377 -10.78 -4.76 -7.52
CA PRO A 377 -12.09 -4.31 -7.06
C PRO A 377 -12.05 -3.69 -5.65
N ARG A 378 -12.60 -2.49 -5.48
CA ARG A 378 -12.60 -1.74 -4.22
C ARG A 378 -13.89 -1.95 -3.43
N LEU A 379 -13.81 -1.79 -2.12
CA LEU A 379 -15.01 -1.67 -1.29
C LEU A 379 -15.71 -0.35 -1.62
N SER A 380 -17.03 -0.40 -1.82
CA SER A 380 -17.86 0.80 -1.82
C SER A 380 -17.82 1.49 -0.44
N PRO A 381 -18.19 2.78 -0.33
CA PRO A 381 -18.28 3.46 0.97
C PRO A 381 -19.13 2.72 2.00
N ARG A 382 -20.24 2.10 1.58
CA ARG A 382 -21.10 1.27 2.44
C ARG A 382 -20.35 0.05 2.98
N GLN A 383 -19.71 -0.70 2.10
CA GLN A 383 -18.99 -1.93 2.45
C GLN A 383 -17.75 -1.63 3.30
N ALA A 384 -17.01 -0.57 2.98
CA ALA A 384 -15.87 -0.12 3.78
C ALA A 384 -16.29 0.21 5.21
N ARG A 385 -17.42 0.92 5.38
CA ARG A 385 -17.99 1.21 6.69
C ARG A 385 -18.35 -0.05 7.46
N GLN A 386 -19.03 -1.00 6.80
CA GLN A 386 -19.37 -2.29 7.40
C GLN A 386 -18.11 -3.02 7.90
N VAL A 387 -17.06 -3.10 7.09
CA VAL A 387 -15.76 -3.71 7.43
C VAL A 387 -15.11 -3.04 8.63
N VAL A 388 -15.07 -1.72 8.64
CA VAL A 388 -14.45 -0.95 9.73
C VAL A 388 -15.24 -1.10 11.03
N ALA A 389 -16.57 -0.98 11.00
CA ALA A 389 -17.41 -1.15 12.18
C ALA A 389 -17.30 -2.57 12.77
N ARG A 390 -17.26 -3.59 11.91
CA ARG A 390 -17.04 -4.98 12.36
C ARG A 390 -15.65 -5.17 12.97
N THR A 391 -14.62 -4.57 12.37
CA THR A 391 -13.25 -4.62 12.90
C THR A 391 -13.18 -3.97 14.28
N ALA A 392 -13.81 -2.80 14.46
CA ALA A 392 -13.86 -2.12 15.75
C ALA A 392 -14.53 -2.97 16.83
N ALA A 393 -15.63 -3.66 16.51
CA ALA A 393 -16.33 -4.54 17.44
C ALA A 393 -15.55 -5.83 17.82
N LEU A 394 -14.50 -6.19 17.06
CA LEU A 394 -13.65 -7.34 17.37
C LEU A 394 -12.55 -7.00 18.37
N LEU A 395 -12.16 -5.74 18.49
CA LEU A 395 -11.03 -5.27 19.29
C LEU A 395 -11.47 -4.89 20.69
#